data_AF-A0A221SZD6-F1
#
_entry.id   AF-A0A221SZD6-F1
#
_cell.length_a   1.000
_cell.length_b   1.000
_cell.length_c   1.000
_cell.angle_alpha   90.00
_cell.angle_beta   90.00
_cell.angle_gamma   90.00
#
_symmetry.space_group_name_H-M   'P 1'
#
loop_
_entity.id
_entity.type
_entity.pdbx_description
1 polymer ?
#
loop_
_entity_poly.entity_id
_entity_poly.type
_entity_poly.pdbx_seq_one_letter_code
_entity_poly.pdbx_strand_id
1 'polypeptide(L)'
;MPVTRLELCTDHLTIEQRETLLDTVWDALRISPGMVSADGNVELCLSQCGAQVSAEDAPLVRVDGQEYRNVTPERLQTLLRRWSR
;
A
#
# COMPACT_ATOMS: atom_id res chain seq x y z
N MET A 1 11.61 -15.69 7.77
CA MET A 1 10.20 -15.27 7.91
C MET A 1 9.76 -14.70 6.57
N PRO A 2 8.53 -14.98 6.09
CA PRO A 2 8.04 -14.38 4.86
C PRO A 2 7.87 -12.87 5.08
N VAL A 3 8.38 -12.07 4.15
CA VAL A 3 8.18 -10.63 4.13
C VAL A 3 6.74 -10.37 3.68
N THR A 4 6.00 -9.57 4.44
CA THR A 4 4.65 -9.13 4.08
C THR A 4 4.75 -8.17 2.90
N ARG A 5 4.19 -8.56 1.75
CA ARG A 5 4.22 -7.70 0.57
C ARG A 5 3.06 -6.73 0.59
N LEU A 6 3.36 -5.43 0.64
CA LEU A 6 2.42 -4.33 0.52
C LEU A 6 2.46 -3.81 -0.92
N GLU A 7 1.46 -4.13 -1.71
CA GLU A 7 1.35 -3.68 -3.09
C GLU A 7 0.33 -2.54 -3.18
N LEU A 8 0.78 -1.37 -3.61
CA LEU A 8 -0.10 -0.23 -3.87
C LEU A 8 -0.47 -0.20 -5.35
N CYS A 9 -1.77 -0.22 -5.60
CA CYS A 9 -2.31 -0.17 -6.95
C CYS A 9 -2.15 1.22 -7.53
N THR A 10 -1.49 1.36 -8.67
CA THR A 10 -1.37 2.67 -9.34
C THR A 10 -2.51 2.98 -10.29
N ASP A 11 -3.37 2.00 -10.60
CA ASP A 11 -4.49 2.19 -11.53
C ASP A 11 -5.56 3.12 -10.93
N HIS A 12 -6.10 4.00 -11.78
CA HIS A 12 -7.13 4.99 -11.43
C HIS A 12 -6.75 6.00 -10.32
N LEU A 13 -5.51 5.99 -9.83
CA LEU A 13 -5.00 6.98 -8.89
C LEU A 13 -4.59 8.26 -9.61
N THR A 14 -4.97 9.39 -9.04
CA THR A 14 -4.33 10.66 -9.37
C THR A 14 -2.94 10.74 -8.75
N ILE A 15 -2.10 11.65 -9.25
CA ILE A 15 -0.76 11.89 -8.69
C ILE A 15 -0.88 12.25 -7.21
N GLU A 16 -1.79 13.16 -6.86
CA GLU A 16 -2.00 13.60 -5.47
C GLU A 16 -2.40 12.44 -4.54
N GLN A 17 -3.32 11.57 -4.98
CA GLN A 17 -3.71 10.40 -4.20
C GLN A 17 -2.55 9.42 -4.00
N ARG A 18 -1.77 9.19 -5.06
CA ARG A 18 -0.58 8.33 -4.99
C ARG A 18 0.42 8.85 -3.97
N GLU A 19 0.80 10.12 -4.09
CA GLU A 19 1.78 10.73 -3.17
C GLU A 19 1.26 10.74 -1.73
N THR A 20 -0.04 11.04 -1.51
CA THR A 20 -0.64 10.99 -0.16
C THR A 20 -0.55 9.59 0.48
N LEU A 21 -0.79 8.53 -0.31
CA LEU A 21 -0.67 7.16 0.18
C LEU A 21 0.79 6.78 0.42
N LEU A 22 1.71 7.20 -0.44
CA LEU A 22 3.14 6.97 -0.26
C LEU A 22 3.67 7.68 0.98
N ASP A 23 3.27 8.93 1.23
CA ASP A 23 3.59 9.67 2.44
C ASP A 23 3.07 8.95 3.69
N THR A 24 1.85 8.39 3.61
CA THR A 24 1.28 7.58 4.69
C THR A 24 2.13 6.34 4.99
N VAL A 25 2.63 5.65 3.97
CA VAL A 25 3.53 4.50 4.15
C VAL A 25 4.87 4.94 4.71
N TRP A 26 5.42 6.04 4.21
CA TRP A 26 6.66 6.61 4.71
C TRP A 26 6.57 7.00 6.19
N ASP A 27 5.47 7.61 6.61
CA ASP A 27 5.28 8.00 8.01
C ASP A 27 5.11 6.81 8.95
N ALA A 28 4.51 5.72 8.47
CA ALA A 28 4.32 4.52 9.27
C ALA A 28 5.55 3.62 9.32
N LEU A 29 6.21 3.39 8.19
CA LEU A 29 7.23 2.35 8.02
C LEU A 29 8.60 2.88 7.58
N ARG A 30 8.71 4.17 7.22
CA ARG A 30 9.94 4.80 6.71
C ARG A 30 10.52 4.07 5.49
N ILE A 31 9.65 3.56 4.63
CA ILE A 31 10.00 2.90 3.36
C ILE A 31 9.36 3.59 2.16
N SER A 32 9.95 3.37 0.99
CA SER A 32 9.46 3.83 -0.31
C SER A 32 9.38 2.63 -1.27
N PRO A 33 8.75 2.79 -2.45
CA PRO A 33 8.62 1.69 -3.42
C PRO A 33 9.94 0.99 -3.73
N GLY A 34 9.92 -0.35 -3.64
CA GLY A 34 11.09 -1.20 -3.84
C GLY A 34 11.97 -1.36 -2.59
N MET A 35 11.58 -0.79 -1.45
CA MET A 35 12.29 -0.94 -0.18
C MET A 35 11.54 -1.87 0.79
N VAL A 36 12.32 -2.43 1.72
CA VAL A 36 11.85 -3.27 2.82
C VAL A 36 12.01 -2.51 4.14
N SER A 37 11.09 -2.71 5.09
CA SER A 37 11.15 -2.09 6.42
C SER A 37 12.44 -2.45 7.15
N ALA A 38 12.88 -1.60 8.08
CA ALA A 38 14.12 -1.82 8.83
C ALA A 38 14.08 -3.12 9.65
N ASP A 39 12.88 -3.48 10.11
CA ASP A 39 12.51 -4.70 10.81
C ASP A 39 12.34 -5.92 9.87
N GLY A 40 12.46 -5.74 8.55
CA GLY A 40 12.50 -6.82 7.57
C GLY A 40 11.14 -7.47 7.31
N ASN A 41 10.05 -6.88 7.80
CA ASN A 41 8.73 -7.50 7.82
C ASN A 41 7.83 -7.07 6.68
N VAL A 42 8.06 -5.88 6.08
CA VAL A 42 7.17 -5.32 5.05
C VAL A 42 7.97 -4.85 3.84
N GLU A 43 7.58 -5.25 2.63
CA GLU A 43 8.11 -4.72 1.36
C GLU A 43 7.04 -3.86 0.69
N LEU A 44 7.36 -2.61 0.33
CA LEU A 44 6.46 -1.77 -0.46
C LEU A 44 6.73 -1.97 -1.96
N CYS A 45 5.70 -2.35 -2.71
CA CYS A 45 5.72 -2.50 -4.16
C CYS A 45 4.63 -1.65 -4.81
N LEU A 46 4.92 -1.08 -5.98
CA LEU A 46 3.90 -0.49 -6.84
C LEU A 46 3.53 -1.53 -7.88
N SER A 47 2.23 -1.77 -8.06
CA SER A 47 1.73 -2.73 -9.04
C SER A 47 0.56 -2.16 -9.84
N GLN A 48 0.41 -2.64 -11.08
CA GLN A 48 -0.82 -2.49 -11.83
C GLN A 48 -1.73 -3.65 -11.43
N CYS A 49 -2.90 -3.36 -10.89
CA CYS A 49 -3.85 -4.36 -10.43
C CYS A 49 -4.67 -4.97 -11.56
N GLY A 50 -4.61 -4.34 -12.74
CA GLY A 50 -5.18 -4.84 -13.98
C GLY A 50 -6.57 -4.31 -14.30
N ALA A 51 -7.05 -4.67 -15.49
CA ALA A 51 -8.28 -4.13 -16.10
C ALA A 51 -9.59 -4.43 -15.37
N GLN A 52 -9.56 -5.22 -14.29
CA GLN A 52 -10.74 -5.57 -13.49
C GLN A 52 -10.96 -4.64 -12.30
N VAL A 53 -10.01 -3.73 -12.00
CA VAL A 53 -10.19 -2.73 -10.95
C VAL A 53 -10.99 -1.57 -11.52
N SER A 54 -12.18 -1.34 -10.98
CA SER A 54 -12.99 -0.18 -11.34
C SER A 54 -12.43 1.07 -10.65
N ALA A 55 -12.61 2.24 -11.27
CA ALA A 55 -12.26 3.51 -10.64
C ALA A 55 -12.96 3.72 -9.28
N GLU A 56 -14.11 3.09 -9.08
CA GLU A 56 -14.93 3.11 -7.85
C GLU A 56 -14.31 2.29 -6.70
N ASP A 57 -13.37 1.40 -7.00
CA ASP A 57 -12.65 0.57 -6.04
C ASP A 57 -11.29 1.15 -5.66
N ALA A 58 -10.83 2.17 -6.39
CA ALA A 58 -9.57 2.86 -6.13
C ALA A 58 -9.70 3.90 -5.00
N PRO A 59 -8.68 4.06 -4.12
CA PRO A 59 -7.39 3.37 -4.09
C PRO A 59 -7.48 1.90 -3.66
N LEU A 60 -6.77 1.03 -4.37
CA LEU A 60 -6.65 -0.39 -4.04
C LEU A 60 -5.25 -0.70 -3.49
N VAL A 61 -5.19 -1.51 -2.43
CA VAL A 61 -3.95 -1.96 -1.82
C VAL A 61 -4.06 -3.46 -1.59
N ARG A 62 -3.01 -4.22 -1.93
CA ARG A 62 -2.90 -5.64 -1.60
C ARG A 62 -1.87 -5.83 -0.52
N VAL A 63 -2.18 -6.65 0.47
CA VAL A 63 -1.25 -7.02 1.53
C VAL A 63 -1.22 -8.53 1.63
N ASP A 64 -0.08 -9.14 1.31
CA ASP A 64 0.10 -10.59 1.28
C ASP A 64 -1.01 -11.32 0.48
N GLY A 65 -1.38 -10.74 -0.67
CA GLY A 65 -2.46 -11.23 -1.53
C GLY A 65 -3.89 -10.87 -1.09
N GLN A 66 -4.07 -10.25 0.09
CA GLN A 66 -5.38 -9.75 0.53
C GLN A 66 -5.66 -8.35 -0.04
N GLU A 67 -6.76 -8.20 -0.77
CA GLU A 67 -7.20 -6.93 -1.34
C GLU A 67 -7.96 -6.05 -0.35
N TYR A 68 -7.59 -4.77 -0.33
CA TYR A 68 -8.30 -3.69 0.33
C TYR A 68 -8.66 -2.64 -0.71
N ARG A 69 -9.95 -2.35 -0.84
CA ARG A 69 -10.51 -1.39 -1.81
C ARG A 69 -10.96 -0.13 -1.08
N ASN A 70 -11.06 0.97 -1.83
CA ASN A 70 -11.45 2.28 -1.27
C ASN A 70 -10.60 2.64 -0.04
N VAL A 71 -9.29 2.47 -0.17
CA VAL A 71 -8.35 2.68 0.93
C VAL A 71 -8.08 4.17 1.08
N THR A 72 -8.50 4.72 2.21
CA THR A 72 -8.11 6.07 2.64
C THR A 72 -6.75 6.05 3.34
N PRO A 73 -6.04 7.19 3.39
CA PRO A 73 -4.79 7.32 4.17
C PRO A 73 -4.94 6.84 5.62
N GLU A 74 -6.03 7.19 6.30
CA GLU A 74 -6.29 6.79 7.69
C GLU A 74 -6.46 5.27 7.82
N ARG A 75 -7.18 4.66 6.87
CA ARG A 75 -7.37 3.20 6.82
C ARG A 75 -6.05 2.50 6.54
N LEU A 76 -5.25 3.03 5.61
CA LEU A 76 -3.92 2.52 5.31
C LEU A 76 -3.03 2.58 6.55
N GLN A 77 -2.98 3.71 7.25
CA GLN A 77 -2.18 3.84 8.47
C GLN A 77 -2.59 2.83 9.55
N THR A 78 -3.91 2.61 9.73
CA THR A 78 -4.44 1.63 10.67
C THR A 78 -4.01 0.20 10.30
N LEU A 79 -4.03 -0.13 9.01
CA LEU A 79 -3.56 -1.41 8.48
C LEU A 79 -2.06 -1.60 8.75
N LEU A 80 -1.23 -0.61 8.42
CA LEU A 80 0.23 -0.68 8.62
C LEU A 80 0.62 -0.86 10.09
N ARG A 81 -0.05 -0.16 11.01
CA ARG A 81 0.18 -0.30 12.46
C ARG A 81 -0.07 -1.72 12.98
N ARG A 82 -0.96 -2.48 12.33
CA ARG A 82 -1.23 -3.88 12.72
C ARG A 82 -0.06 -4.80 12.41
N TRP A 83 0.74 -4.48 11.40
CA TRP A 83 1.84 -5.32 10.90
C TRP A 83 3.21 -4.85 11.36
N SER A 84 3.36 -3.59 11.77
CA SER A 84 4.58 -3.03 12.36
C SER A 84 4.82 -3.46 13.83
N ARG A 85 4.15 -4.51 14.32
CA ARG A 85 4.08 -4.85 15.75
C ARG A 85 5.02 -5.99 16.14
#